data_AF-A0A4R8DDP2-F1
#
_entry.id   AF-A0A4R8DDP2-F1
#
_cell.length_a   1.000
_cell.length_b   1.000
_cell.length_c   1.000
_cell.angle_alpha   90.00
_cell.angle_beta   90.00
_cell.angle_gamma   90.00
#
_symmetry.space_group_name_H-M   'P 1'
#
loop_
_entity.id
_entity.type
_entity.pdbx_description
1 polymer ?
#
loop_
_entity_poly.entity_id
_entity_poly.type
_entity_poly.pdbx_seq_one_letter_code
_entity_poly.pdbx_strand_id
1 'polypeptide(L)'
;MVGETAQLDGQWRTLSITGGSAGVAGLLLVAGSQALVQVGGGEPAFDASGDEILRFLEARHDTLYAIGTFLGLLAVLALACFVSVVAVILREAEGRPAWRSAFAFTSGIAFVVLLMSPGWELAAYRTDDGVDPQIARYAFDMGNLGFANAWVALAGFLAAAGWIMVGTPSFPSWLGWVAIVAAFGFLLGRAFWTTSVWLIPYAVFWIWVVALSIYLFRGRVPGRTG
;
A
#
# COMPACT_ATOMS: atom_id res chain seq x y z
N MET A 1 33.53 -16.02 16.92
CA MET A 1 32.13 -16.37 17.27
C MET A 1 31.38 -15.22 17.93
N VAL A 2 31.80 -14.69 19.09
CA VAL A 2 31.08 -13.58 19.78
C VAL A 2 30.95 -12.28 18.95
N GLY A 3 31.98 -11.92 18.16
CA GLY A 3 31.92 -10.73 17.31
C GLY A 3 30.96 -10.86 16.11
N GLU A 4 30.80 -12.06 15.58
CA GLU A 4 29.97 -12.34 14.40
C GLU A 4 28.48 -12.34 14.77
N THR A 5 28.13 -12.88 15.93
CA THR A 5 26.75 -12.83 16.46
C THR A 5 26.30 -11.40 16.73
N ALA A 6 27.15 -10.58 17.34
CA ALA A 6 26.84 -9.18 17.63
C ALA A 6 26.64 -8.33 16.36
N GLN A 7 27.44 -8.58 15.32
CA GLN A 7 27.32 -7.91 14.03
C GLN A 7 26.01 -8.27 13.33
N LEU A 8 25.63 -9.56 13.32
CA LEU A 8 24.38 -10.03 12.73
C LEU A 8 23.16 -9.43 13.45
N ASP A 9 23.18 -9.35 14.77
CA ASP A 9 22.09 -8.74 15.55
C ASP A 9 21.94 -7.24 15.24
N GLY A 10 23.05 -6.53 15.04
CA GLY A 10 23.07 -5.15 14.57
C GLY A 10 22.43 -4.96 13.19
N GLN A 11 22.68 -5.89 12.26
CA GLN A 11 22.09 -5.88 10.92
C GLN A 11 20.57 -6.11 10.96
N TRP A 12 20.10 -7.10 11.74
CA TRP A 12 18.67 -7.38 11.89
C TRP A 12 17.89 -6.25 12.55
N ARG A 13 18.49 -5.60 13.55
CA ARG A 13 17.91 -4.40 14.17
C ARG A 13 17.80 -3.26 13.15
N THR A 14 18.85 -3.02 12.38
CA THR A 14 18.86 -2.00 11.33
C THR A 14 17.78 -2.29 10.28
N LEU A 15 17.69 -3.53 9.80
CA LEU A 15 16.66 -3.97 8.87
C LEU A 15 15.26 -3.68 9.41
N SER A 16 14.99 -4.04 10.67
CA SER A 16 13.68 -3.83 11.31
C SER A 16 13.32 -2.35 11.43
N ILE A 17 14.27 -1.52 11.89
CA ILE A 17 14.06 -0.07 11.98
C ILE A 17 13.80 0.52 10.58
N THR A 18 14.56 0.10 9.57
CA THR A 18 14.33 0.53 8.18
C THR A 18 12.93 0.15 7.71
N GLY A 19 12.47 -1.08 7.95
CA GLY A 19 11.11 -1.50 7.63
C GLY A 19 10.07 -0.66 8.36
N GLY A 20 10.21 -0.48 9.68
CA GLY A 20 9.28 0.33 10.47
C GLY A 20 9.18 1.77 9.96
N SER A 21 10.33 2.41 9.70
CA SER A 21 10.43 3.75 9.13
C SER A 21 9.79 3.84 7.75
N ALA A 22 10.05 2.87 6.88
CA ALA A 22 9.49 2.83 5.53
C ALA A 22 7.95 2.72 5.56
N GLY A 23 7.39 1.91 6.48
CA GLY A 23 5.94 1.81 6.64
C GLY A 23 5.28 3.12 7.10
N VAL A 24 5.88 3.79 8.10
CA VAL A 24 5.38 5.10 8.58
C VAL A 24 5.56 6.19 7.53
N ALA A 25 6.72 6.25 6.88
CA ALA A 25 6.96 7.18 5.79
C ALA A 25 5.95 6.96 4.65
N GLY A 26 5.70 5.70 4.27
CA GLY A 26 4.68 5.35 3.27
C GLY A 26 3.29 5.89 3.65
N LEU A 27 2.83 5.64 4.88
CA LEU A 27 1.56 6.20 5.38
C LEU A 27 1.50 7.72 5.26
N LEU A 28 2.51 8.42 5.78
CA LEU A 28 2.53 9.88 5.80
C LEU A 28 2.61 10.48 4.39
N LEU A 29 3.39 9.86 3.51
CA LEU A 29 3.50 10.28 2.11
C LEU A 29 2.20 10.03 1.34
N VAL A 30 1.52 8.89 1.53
CA VAL A 30 0.19 8.67 0.95
C VAL A 30 -0.81 9.70 1.46
N ALA A 31 -0.88 9.91 2.77
CA ALA A 31 -1.81 10.88 3.36
C ALA A 31 -1.56 12.31 2.85
N GLY A 32 -0.29 12.73 2.79
CA GLY A 32 0.11 14.02 2.24
C GLY A 32 -0.18 14.14 0.75
N SER A 33 0.13 13.11 -0.03
CA SER A 33 -0.18 13.03 -1.46
C SER A 33 -1.67 13.24 -1.71
N GLN A 34 -2.52 12.46 -1.04
CA GLN A 34 -3.98 12.54 -1.20
C GLN A 34 -4.55 13.88 -0.73
N ALA A 35 -4.03 14.43 0.36
CA ALA A 35 -4.45 15.75 0.83
C ALA A 35 -4.19 16.86 -0.20
N LEU A 36 -3.07 16.78 -0.93
CA LEU A 36 -2.71 17.76 -1.96
C LEU A 36 -3.43 17.54 -3.29
N VAL A 37 -3.53 16.28 -3.75
CA VAL A 37 -4.23 15.91 -5.00
C VAL A 37 -5.72 16.26 -4.92
N GLN A 38 -6.32 16.20 -3.73
CA GLN A 38 -7.75 16.45 -3.54
C GLN A 38 -8.10 17.95 -3.34
N VAL A 39 -7.13 18.86 -3.41
CA VAL A 39 -7.42 20.30 -3.41
C VAL A 39 -8.17 20.67 -4.70
N GLY A 40 -9.36 21.26 -4.54
CA GLY A 40 -10.28 21.55 -5.64
C GLY A 40 -11.65 20.88 -5.51
N GLY A 41 -11.81 19.94 -4.58
CA GLY A 41 -13.08 19.25 -4.31
C GLY A 41 -12.91 17.73 -4.25
N GLY A 42 -13.90 17.05 -3.69
CA GLY A 42 -13.92 15.60 -3.57
C GLY A 42 -14.10 14.88 -4.91
N GLU A 43 -13.71 13.61 -4.93
CA GLU A 43 -13.89 12.72 -6.07
C GLU A 43 -15.39 12.52 -6.41
N PRO A 44 -15.80 12.60 -7.69
CA PRO A 44 -17.17 12.29 -8.12
C PRO A 44 -17.55 10.82 -7.90
N ALA A 45 -18.85 10.53 -7.97
CA ALA A 45 -19.33 9.15 -7.98
C ALA A 45 -18.91 8.41 -9.27
N PHE A 46 -18.80 7.08 -9.22
CA PHE A 46 -18.41 6.26 -10.38
C PHE A 46 -19.40 6.30 -11.55
N ASP A 47 -20.64 6.68 -11.31
CA ASP A 47 -21.68 6.86 -12.33
C ASP A 47 -21.84 8.33 -12.78
N ALA A 48 -20.96 9.23 -12.32
CA ALA A 48 -20.94 10.63 -12.73
C ALA A 48 -20.80 10.80 -14.25
N SER A 49 -21.31 11.91 -14.76
CA SER A 49 -21.19 12.24 -16.19
C SER A 49 -19.75 12.61 -16.56
N GLY A 50 -19.42 12.50 -17.85
CA GLY A 50 -18.11 12.95 -18.34
C GLY A 50 -17.84 14.43 -18.04
N ASP A 51 -18.86 15.28 -18.14
CA ASP A 51 -18.74 16.71 -17.83
C ASP A 51 -18.49 16.99 -16.34
N GLU A 52 -19.01 16.14 -15.46
CA GLU A 52 -18.74 16.25 -14.02
C GLU A 52 -17.31 15.81 -13.70
N ILE A 53 -16.84 14.73 -14.31
CA ILE A 53 -15.47 14.24 -14.16
C ILE A 53 -14.47 15.24 -14.74
N LEU A 54 -14.76 15.82 -15.91
CA LEU A 54 -13.91 16.84 -16.52
C LEU A 54 -13.81 18.07 -15.60
N ARG A 55 -14.93 18.58 -15.09
CA ARG A 55 -14.92 19.69 -14.11
C ARG A 55 -14.15 19.36 -12.84
N PHE A 56 -14.21 18.11 -12.37
CA PHE A 56 -13.42 17.67 -11.22
C PHE A 56 -11.91 17.76 -11.49
N LEU A 57 -11.46 17.35 -12.67
CA LEU A 57 -10.06 17.42 -13.10
C LEU A 57 -9.61 18.88 -13.31
N GLU A 58 -10.42 19.70 -13.96
CA GLU A 58 -10.15 21.14 -14.17
C GLU A 58 -10.11 21.93 -12.85
N ALA A 59 -10.82 21.48 -11.83
CA ALA A 59 -10.82 22.12 -10.51
C ALA A 59 -9.55 21.84 -9.69
N ARG A 60 -8.64 20.98 -10.15
CA ARG A 60 -7.39 20.68 -9.44
C ARG A 60 -6.48 21.91 -9.42
N HIS A 61 -5.80 22.13 -8.31
CA HIS A 61 -4.76 23.16 -8.25
C HIS A 61 -3.44 22.62 -8.83
N ASP A 62 -3.00 23.14 -9.99
CA ASP A 62 -1.85 22.62 -10.76
C ASP A 62 -0.61 22.29 -9.91
N THR A 63 -0.12 23.28 -9.16
CA THR A 63 1.10 23.11 -8.35
C THR A 63 0.93 22.08 -7.24
N LEU A 64 -0.19 22.11 -6.51
CA LEU A 64 -0.43 21.17 -5.41
C LEU A 64 -0.69 19.76 -5.93
N TYR A 65 -1.39 19.64 -7.06
CA TYR A 65 -1.59 18.37 -7.74
C TYR A 65 -0.25 17.75 -8.15
N ALA A 66 0.62 18.50 -8.82
CA ALA A 66 1.95 18.02 -9.21
C ALA A 66 2.82 17.59 -8.01
N ILE A 67 2.84 18.37 -6.93
CA ILE A 67 3.55 18.01 -5.69
C ILE A 67 2.93 16.75 -5.09
N GLY A 68 1.60 16.67 -5.02
CA GLY A 68 0.86 15.55 -4.48
C GLY A 68 1.15 14.24 -5.22
N THR A 69 1.15 14.28 -6.56
CA THR A 69 1.51 13.13 -7.40
C THR A 69 2.96 12.71 -7.18
N PHE A 70 3.89 13.68 -7.09
CA PHE A 70 5.30 13.37 -6.78
C PHE A 70 5.48 12.73 -5.39
N LEU A 71 4.78 13.21 -4.36
CA LEU A 71 4.77 12.57 -3.04
C LEU A 71 4.19 11.14 -3.11
N GLY A 72 3.20 10.91 -3.97
CA GLY A 72 2.66 9.58 -4.25
C GLY A 72 3.74 8.62 -4.78
N LEU A 73 4.59 9.08 -5.70
CA LEU A 73 5.73 8.28 -6.19
C LEU A 73 6.75 7.96 -5.09
N LEU A 74 7.03 8.90 -4.19
CA LEU A 74 7.87 8.63 -3.02
C LEU A 74 7.22 7.64 -2.06
N ALA A 75 5.89 7.71 -1.90
CA ALA A 75 5.14 6.75 -1.09
C ALA A 75 5.25 5.32 -1.66
N VAL A 76 5.17 5.16 -2.98
CA VAL A 76 5.36 3.89 -3.70
C VAL A 76 6.74 3.30 -3.37
N LEU A 77 7.81 4.10 -3.38
CA LEU A 77 9.16 3.64 -3.02
C LEU A 77 9.26 3.22 -1.55
N ALA A 78 8.68 4.01 -0.64
CA ALA A 78 8.65 3.69 0.78
C ALA A 78 7.88 2.38 1.05
N LEU A 79 6.73 2.19 0.39
CA LEU A 79 5.93 0.97 0.50
C LEU A 79 6.65 -0.24 -0.11
N ALA A 80 7.34 -0.09 -1.24
CA ALA A 80 8.17 -1.15 -1.81
C ALA A 80 9.27 -1.60 -0.85
N CYS A 81 9.95 -0.63 -0.20
CA CYS A 81 10.94 -0.91 0.82
C CYS A 81 10.32 -1.65 2.02
N PHE A 82 9.18 -1.18 2.52
CA PHE A 82 8.43 -1.82 3.61
C PHE A 82 8.08 -3.28 3.27
N VAL A 83 7.45 -3.53 2.11
CA VAL A 83 7.11 -4.88 1.63
C VAL A 83 8.35 -5.76 1.54
N SER A 84 9.44 -5.24 0.99
CA SER A 84 10.70 -5.99 0.84
C SER A 84 11.26 -6.41 2.19
N VAL A 85 11.32 -5.50 3.14
CA VAL A 85 11.81 -5.78 4.50
C VAL A 85 10.90 -6.79 5.21
N VAL A 86 9.59 -6.57 5.16
CA VAL A 86 8.61 -7.49 5.78
C VAL A 86 8.74 -8.88 5.17
N ALA A 87 8.91 -9.00 3.85
CA ALA A 87 9.11 -10.29 3.20
C ALA A 87 10.39 -11.01 3.66
N VAL A 88 11.50 -10.29 3.86
CA VAL A 88 12.74 -10.87 4.41
C VAL A 88 12.52 -11.40 5.83
N ILE A 89 11.84 -10.62 6.67
CA ILE A 89 11.55 -11.01 8.05
C ILE A 89 10.58 -12.20 8.10
N LEU A 90 9.55 -12.21 7.25
CA LEU A 90 8.60 -13.31 7.13
C LEU A 90 9.29 -14.59 6.62
N ARG A 91 10.23 -14.46 5.68
CA ARG A 91 11.00 -15.58 5.15
C ARG A 91 11.83 -16.26 6.24
N GLU A 92 12.44 -15.47 7.12
CA GLU A 92 13.19 -15.99 8.27
C GLU A 92 12.25 -16.75 9.23
N ALA A 93 11.08 -16.18 9.54
CA ALA A 93 10.08 -16.83 10.39
C ALA A 93 9.48 -18.10 9.77
N GLU A 94 9.28 -18.12 8.45
CA GLU A 94 8.65 -19.23 7.74
C GLU A 94 9.55 -20.47 7.68
N GLY A 95 10.87 -20.27 7.60
CA GLY A 95 11.83 -21.36 7.37
C GLY A 95 11.68 -21.99 5.98
N ARG A 96 12.30 -23.16 5.75
CA ARG A 96 12.28 -23.83 4.44
C ARG A 96 11.16 -24.88 4.39
N PRO A 97 10.33 -24.92 3.32
CA PRO A 97 10.34 -24.05 2.14
C PRO A 97 9.58 -22.72 2.37
N ALA A 98 10.21 -21.60 2.01
CA ALA A 98 9.69 -20.26 2.27
C ALA A 98 8.84 -19.71 1.10
N TRP A 99 7.82 -20.45 0.67
CA TRP A 99 7.03 -20.09 -0.52
C TRP A 99 5.98 -19.03 -0.21
N ARG A 100 5.44 -18.97 1.01
CA ARG A 100 4.42 -17.96 1.39
C ARG A 100 5.05 -16.57 1.47
N SER A 101 6.26 -16.45 2.00
CA SER A 101 7.01 -15.20 2.03
C SER A 101 7.40 -14.73 0.62
N ALA A 102 7.75 -15.66 -0.27
CA ALA A 102 7.98 -15.34 -1.69
C ALA A 102 6.69 -14.84 -2.36
N PHE A 103 5.55 -15.50 -2.12
CA PHE A 103 4.25 -15.05 -2.63
C PHE A 103 3.81 -13.70 -2.04
N ALA A 104 4.07 -13.47 -0.74
CA ALA A 104 3.82 -12.19 -0.10
C ALA A 104 4.63 -11.07 -0.79
N PHE A 105 5.93 -11.30 -1.01
CA PHE A 105 6.79 -10.35 -1.69
C PHE A 105 6.27 -10.00 -3.09
N THR A 106 6.02 -11.01 -3.94
CA THR A 106 5.55 -10.77 -5.31
C THR A 106 4.20 -10.06 -5.34
N SER A 107 3.28 -10.43 -4.45
CA SER A 107 1.98 -9.78 -4.32
C SER A 107 2.10 -8.33 -3.84
N GLY A 108 2.98 -8.05 -2.87
CA GLY A 108 3.22 -6.69 -2.38
C GLY A 108 3.88 -5.81 -3.44
N ILE A 109 4.81 -6.33 -4.23
CA ILE A 109 5.38 -5.60 -5.37
C ILE A 109 4.33 -5.38 -6.46
N ALA A 110 3.50 -6.37 -6.78
CA ALA A 110 2.40 -6.20 -7.72
C ALA A 110 1.41 -5.10 -7.27
N PHE A 111 1.12 -5.02 -5.97
CA PHE A 111 0.32 -3.93 -5.39
C PHE A 111 0.96 -2.56 -5.66
N VAL A 112 2.25 -2.40 -5.37
CA VAL A 112 2.98 -1.14 -5.60
C VAL A 112 2.95 -0.75 -7.08
N VAL A 113 3.12 -1.70 -8.01
CA VAL A 113 3.07 -1.44 -9.45
C VAL A 113 1.68 -1.01 -9.90
N LEU A 114 0.63 -1.69 -9.42
CA LEU A 114 -0.75 -1.40 -9.81
C LEU A 114 -1.24 -0.02 -9.30
N LEU A 115 -0.64 0.50 -8.23
CA LEU A 115 -0.91 1.88 -7.77
C LEU A 115 -0.44 2.95 -8.77
N MET A 116 0.49 2.63 -9.67
CA MET A 116 1.06 3.58 -10.63
C MET A 116 0.22 3.70 -11.92
N SER A 117 -1.10 3.53 -11.85
CA SER A 117 -2.00 3.64 -13.01
C SER A 117 -2.19 5.12 -13.40
N PRO A 118 -1.68 5.59 -14.55
CA PRO A 118 -1.49 7.02 -14.83
C PRO A 118 -2.75 7.73 -15.36
N GLY A 119 -3.93 7.12 -15.21
CA GLY A 119 -5.15 7.59 -15.87
C GLY A 119 -5.51 9.02 -15.50
N TRP A 120 -5.58 9.31 -14.20
CA TRP A 120 -5.93 10.64 -13.69
C TRP A 120 -4.88 11.68 -14.09
N GLU A 121 -3.60 11.34 -13.94
CA GLU A 121 -2.49 12.24 -14.19
C GLU A 121 -2.44 12.68 -15.66
N LEU A 122 -2.71 11.75 -16.58
CA LEU A 122 -2.72 12.06 -18.02
C LEU A 122 -3.86 12.99 -18.41
N ALA A 123 -5.05 12.81 -17.81
CA ALA A 123 -6.19 13.68 -18.09
C ALA A 123 -6.01 15.06 -17.44
N ALA A 124 -5.57 15.10 -16.18
CA ALA A 124 -5.28 16.35 -15.47
C ALA A 124 -4.17 17.16 -16.16
N TYR A 125 -3.12 16.51 -16.67
CA TYR A 125 -2.04 17.20 -17.39
C TYR A 125 -2.50 17.90 -18.68
N ARG A 126 -3.62 17.47 -19.26
CA ARG A 126 -4.12 17.98 -20.56
C ARG A 126 -5.35 18.88 -20.44
N THR A 127 -5.81 19.23 -19.24
CA THR A 127 -7.02 20.06 -19.07
C THR A 127 -6.92 21.36 -19.85
N ASP A 128 -5.74 22.00 -19.88
CA ASP A 128 -5.49 23.23 -20.63
C ASP A 128 -5.56 23.07 -22.16
N ASP A 129 -5.36 21.84 -22.67
CA ASP A 129 -5.46 21.51 -24.09
C ASP A 129 -6.92 21.28 -24.54
N GLY A 130 -7.88 21.24 -23.61
CA GLY A 130 -9.29 20.94 -23.87
C GLY A 130 -9.55 19.44 -24.01
N VAL A 131 -9.60 18.73 -22.88
CA VAL A 131 -9.91 17.28 -22.86
C VAL A 131 -11.38 17.04 -23.17
N ASP A 132 -11.66 16.12 -24.10
CA ASP A 132 -13.02 15.65 -24.35
C ASP A 132 -13.61 14.98 -23.09
N PRO A 133 -14.85 15.29 -22.67
CA PRO A 133 -15.46 14.74 -21.46
C PRO A 133 -15.49 13.20 -21.38
N GLN A 134 -15.61 12.50 -22.52
CA GLN A 134 -15.59 11.02 -22.53
C GLN A 134 -14.17 10.47 -22.36
N ILE A 135 -13.16 11.17 -22.89
CA ILE A 135 -11.75 10.83 -22.64
C ILE A 135 -11.42 11.04 -21.15
N ALA A 136 -11.87 12.15 -20.55
CA ALA A 136 -11.72 12.41 -19.12
C ALA A 136 -12.33 11.30 -18.27
N ARG A 137 -13.58 10.89 -18.58
CA ARG A 137 -14.25 9.76 -17.92
C ARG A 137 -13.47 8.46 -18.04
N TYR A 138 -13.04 8.10 -19.24
CA TYR A 138 -12.27 6.87 -19.47
C TYR A 138 -10.97 6.85 -18.66
N ALA A 139 -10.26 7.98 -18.62
CA ALA A 139 -9.02 8.12 -17.86
C ALA A 139 -9.26 8.04 -16.34
N PHE A 140 -10.35 8.64 -15.85
CA PHE A 140 -10.81 8.53 -14.48
C PHE A 140 -11.12 7.08 -14.09
N ASP A 141 -11.91 6.39 -14.90
CA ASP A 141 -12.29 4.98 -14.71
C ASP A 141 -11.05 4.07 -14.74
N MET A 142 -10.09 4.33 -15.62
CA MET A 142 -8.84 3.58 -15.69
C MET A 142 -7.98 3.71 -14.42
N GLY A 143 -7.83 4.93 -13.89
CA GLY A 143 -7.11 5.18 -12.65
C GLY A 143 -7.74 4.41 -11.48
N ASN A 144 -9.06 4.56 -11.35
CA ASN A 144 -9.83 3.91 -10.29
C ASN A 144 -9.89 2.39 -10.39
N LEU A 145 -10.04 1.84 -11.60
CA LEU A 145 -10.00 0.40 -11.81
C LEU A 145 -8.60 -0.17 -11.52
N GLY A 146 -7.54 0.58 -11.84
CA GLY A 146 -6.17 0.25 -11.46
C GLY A 146 -6.01 0.14 -9.94
N PHE A 147 -6.50 1.15 -9.21
CA PHE A 147 -6.52 1.16 -7.75
C PHE A 147 -7.32 -0.01 -7.18
N ALA A 148 -8.51 -0.29 -7.72
CA ALA A 148 -9.33 -1.43 -7.32
C ALA A 148 -8.59 -2.76 -7.54
N ASN A 149 -7.95 -2.95 -8.70
CA ASN A 149 -7.18 -4.16 -8.99
C ASN A 149 -5.98 -4.32 -8.05
N ALA A 150 -5.36 -3.23 -7.60
CA ALA A 150 -4.29 -3.27 -6.60
C ALA A 150 -4.73 -3.93 -5.28
N TRP A 151 -6.02 -3.85 -4.92
CA TRP A 151 -6.54 -4.50 -3.72
C TRP A 151 -6.43 -6.03 -3.75
N VAL A 152 -6.48 -6.65 -4.93
CA VAL A 152 -6.30 -8.11 -5.07
C VAL A 152 -4.86 -8.49 -4.74
N ALA A 153 -3.90 -7.73 -5.25
CA ALA A 153 -2.49 -7.94 -4.94
C ALA A 153 -2.19 -7.67 -3.45
N LEU A 154 -2.81 -6.63 -2.88
CA LEU A 154 -2.71 -6.33 -1.45
C LEU A 154 -3.31 -7.45 -0.57
N ALA A 155 -4.44 -8.01 -0.99
CA ALA A 155 -5.04 -9.17 -0.33
C ALA A 155 -4.10 -10.39 -0.37
N GLY A 156 -3.43 -10.64 -1.50
CA GLY A 156 -2.42 -11.70 -1.61
C GLY A 156 -1.25 -11.51 -0.63
N PHE A 157 -0.72 -10.29 -0.53
CA PHE A 157 0.31 -9.93 0.44
C PHE A 157 -0.15 -10.17 1.88
N LEU A 158 -1.31 -9.62 2.26
CA LEU A 158 -1.85 -9.71 3.61
C LEU A 158 -2.23 -11.13 4.02
N ALA A 159 -2.82 -11.92 3.11
CA ALA A 159 -3.17 -13.31 3.38
C ALA A 159 -1.94 -14.16 3.65
N ALA A 160 -0.89 -14.03 2.82
CA ALA A 160 0.34 -14.79 2.99
C ALA A 160 1.15 -14.34 4.22
N ALA A 161 1.28 -13.03 4.44
CA ALA A 161 1.89 -12.49 5.63
C ALA A 161 1.14 -12.93 6.90
N GLY A 162 -0.18 -12.80 6.90
CA GLY A 162 -1.03 -13.19 8.00
C GLY A 162 -0.96 -14.68 8.32
N TRP A 163 -0.94 -15.54 7.30
CA TRP A 163 -0.77 -16.98 7.49
C TRP A 163 0.55 -17.32 8.18
N ILE A 164 1.66 -16.72 7.77
CA ILE A 164 2.96 -16.92 8.43
C ILE A 164 2.90 -16.41 9.87
N MET A 165 2.36 -15.21 10.11
CA MET A 165 2.30 -14.60 11.44
C MET A 165 1.42 -15.38 12.44
N VAL A 166 0.32 -15.98 11.98
CA VAL A 166 -0.51 -16.86 12.84
C VAL A 166 0.18 -18.20 13.11
N GLY A 167 0.90 -18.72 12.12
CA GLY A 167 1.54 -20.04 12.19
C GLY A 167 2.90 -20.07 12.89
N THR A 168 3.43 -18.92 13.32
CA THR A 168 4.78 -18.82 13.91
C THR A 168 4.76 -18.06 15.24
N PRO A 169 5.58 -18.44 16.22
CA PRO A 169 5.65 -17.75 17.53
C PRO A 169 6.37 -16.41 17.45
N SER A 170 6.95 -16.09 16.29
CA SER A 170 7.76 -14.89 16.09
C SER A 170 6.98 -13.59 15.95
N PHE A 171 5.66 -13.69 15.81
CA PHE A 171 4.76 -12.55 15.73
C PHE A 171 3.58 -12.75 16.68
N PRO A 172 2.96 -11.66 17.17
CA PRO A 172 1.68 -11.74 17.84
C PRO A 172 0.61 -12.27 16.87
N SER A 173 -0.08 -13.34 17.24
CA SER A 173 -1.09 -13.99 16.38
C SER A 173 -2.22 -13.04 15.95
N TRP A 174 -2.57 -12.07 16.80
CA TRP A 174 -3.59 -11.06 16.46
C TRP A 174 -3.20 -10.24 15.23
N LEU A 175 -1.91 -9.94 15.04
CA LEU A 175 -1.43 -9.17 13.89
C LEU A 175 -1.63 -9.96 12.59
N GLY A 176 -1.44 -11.29 12.66
CA GLY A 176 -1.70 -12.18 11.54
C GLY A 176 -3.18 -12.32 11.22
N TRP A 177 -4.05 -12.45 12.24
CA TRP A 177 -5.50 -12.49 12.03
C TRP A 177 -6.07 -11.20 11.44
N VAL A 178 -5.60 -10.03 11.91
CA VAL A 178 -5.98 -8.75 11.33
C VAL A 178 -5.62 -8.66 9.84
N ALA A 179 -4.43 -9.14 9.45
CA ALA A 179 -4.02 -9.19 8.04
C ALA A 179 -4.95 -10.10 7.22
N ILE A 180 -5.29 -11.28 7.72
CA ILE A 180 -6.19 -12.22 7.04
C ILE A 180 -7.58 -11.61 6.86
N VAL A 181 -8.15 -10.99 7.90
CA VAL A 181 -9.45 -10.31 7.83
C VAL A 181 -9.42 -9.16 6.81
N ALA A 182 -8.36 -8.34 6.82
CA ALA A 182 -8.18 -7.29 5.84
C ALA A 182 -8.07 -7.83 4.40
N ALA A 183 -7.37 -8.94 4.20
CA ALA A 183 -7.26 -9.60 2.90
C ALA A 183 -8.63 -10.01 2.35
N PHE A 184 -9.45 -10.68 3.14
CA PHE A 184 -10.84 -10.99 2.75
C PHE A 184 -11.65 -9.74 2.47
N GLY A 185 -11.51 -8.71 3.31
CA GLY A 185 -12.17 -7.43 3.11
C GLY A 185 -11.79 -6.78 1.78
N PHE A 186 -10.52 -6.82 1.37
CA PHE A 186 -10.09 -6.29 0.07
C PHE A 186 -10.63 -7.09 -1.12
N LEU A 187 -10.76 -8.41 -1.02
CA LEU A 187 -11.40 -9.21 -2.06
C LEU A 187 -12.88 -8.86 -2.21
N LEU A 188 -13.59 -8.67 -1.09
CA LEU A 188 -14.97 -8.18 -1.10
C LEU A 188 -15.05 -6.75 -1.64
N GLY A 189 -14.14 -5.88 -1.21
CA GLY A 189 -14.00 -4.52 -1.72
C GLY A 189 -13.84 -4.52 -3.23
N ARG A 190 -13.00 -5.40 -3.79
CA ARG A 190 -12.84 -5.54 -5.24
C ARG A 190 -14.11 -6.00 -5.95
N ALA A 191 -14.89 -6.90 -5.35
CA ALA A 191 -16.16 -7.36 -5.92
C ALA A 191 -17.20 -6.23 -6.00
N PHE A 192 -17.16 -5.28 -5.06
CA PHE A 192 -18.07 -4.14 -4.97
C PHE A 192 -17.33 -2.80 -5.09
N TRP A 193 -16.35 -2.72 -6.00
CA TRP A 193 -15.34 -1.66 -6.02
C TRP A 193 -15.88 -0.24 -6.27
N THR A 194 -17.06 -0.13 -6.86
CA THR A 194 -17.76 1.15 -7.07
C THR A 194 -18.48 1.67 -5.83
N THR A 195 -18.43 0.95 -4.71
CA THR A 195 -19.05 1.34 -3.43
C THR A 195 -18.00 1.70 -2.40
N SER A 196 -18.35 2.48 -1.37
CA SER A 196 -17.40 2.87 -0.31
C SER A 196 -17.00 1.74 0.65
N VAL A 197 -17.42 0.49 0.40
CA VAL A 197 -17.11 -0.67 1.26
C VAL A 197 -15.60 -0.93 1.37
N TRP A 198 -14.83 -0.58 0.33
CA TRP A 198 -13.37 -0.72 0.33
C TRP A 198 -12.65 0.12 1.39
N LEU A 199 -13.27 1.18 1.92
CA LEU A 199 -12.68 2.02 2.97
C LEU A 199 -12.40 1.23 4.25
N ILE A 200 -13.22 0.22 4.56
CA ILE A 200 -13.09 -0.60 5.77
C ILE A 200 -11.78 -1.40 5.76
N PRO A 201 -11.51 -2.31 4.79
CA PRO A 201 -10.25 -3.03 4.74
C PRO A 201 -9.05 -2.10 4.53
N TYR A 202 -9.23 -0.97 3.85
CA TYR A 202 -8.17 0.03 3.68
C TYR A 202 -7.77 0.71 5.00
N ALA A 203 -8.74 1.08 5.84
CA ALA A 203 -8.46 1.58 7.19
C ALA A 203 -7.79 0.52 8.07
N VAL A 204 -8.28 -0.73 8.03
CA VAL A 204 -7.67 -1.85 8.76
C VAL A 204 -6.24 -2.10 8.30
N PHE A 205 -5.96 -2.02 7.00
CA PHE A 205 -4.61 -2.13 6.46
C PHE A 205 -3.67 -1.07 7.02
N TRP A 206 -4.08 0.20 7.07
CA TRP A 206 -3.22 1.25 7.63
C TRP A 206 -2.99 1.09 9.13
N ILE A 207 -4.02 0.68 9.88
CA ILE A 207 -3.86 0.31 11.30
C ILE A 207 -2.85 -0.83 11.44
N TRP A 208 -2.94 -1.84 10.57
CA TRP A 208 -2.01 -2.96 10.53
C TRP A 208 -0.57 -2.53 10.19
N VAL A 209 -0.38 -1.65 9.22
CA VAL A 209 0.93 -1.07 8.87
C VAL A 209 1.53 -0.34 10.07
N VAL A 210 0.74 0.51 10.75
CA VAL A 210 1.19 1.23 11.95
C VAL A 210 1.57 0.24 13.06
N ALA A 211 0.73 -0.75 13.33
CA ALA A 211 0.99 -1.78 14.33
C ALA A 211 2.27 -2.58 14.04
N LEU A 212 2.45 -3.01 12.78
CA LEU A 212 3.64 -3.74 12.36
C LEU A 212 4.88 -2.85 12.41
N SER A 213 4.80 -1.59 11.97
CA SER A 213 5.91 -0.64 12.08
C SER A 213 6.33 -0.41 13.53
N ILE A 214 5.39 -0.25 14.46
CA ILE A 214 5.68 -0.17 15.90
C ILE A 214 6.34 -1.45 16.39
N TYR A 215 5.87 -2.61 15.96
CA TYR A 215 6.48 -3.90 16.30
C TYR A 215 7.94 -3.98 15.83
N LEU A 216 8.21 -3.56 14.59
CA LEU A 216 9.54 -3.54 13.98
C LEU A 216 10.48 -2.54 14.68
N PHE A 217 10.01 -1.36 15.06
CA PHE A 217 10.81 -0.38 15.82
C PHE A 217 11.26 -0.90 17.18
N ARG A 218 10.46 -1.77 17.80
CA ARG A 218 10.80 -2.40 19.08
C ARG A 218 11.86 -3.49 18.92
N GLY A 219 12.36 -3.75 17.71
CA GLY A 219 13.46 -4.67 17.44
C GLY A 219 13.11 -6.15 17.68
N ARG A 220 11.82 -6.50 17.65
CA ARG A 220 11.34 -7.87 17.90
C ARG A 220 11.44 -8.70 16.62
N VAL A 221 12.65 -9.13 16.31
CA VAL A 221 12.92 -9.94 15.12
C VAL A 221 12.65 -11.43 15.41
N PRO A 222 11.93 -12.15 14.51
CA PRO A 222 11.77 -13.60 14.55
C PRO A 222 13.08 -14.38 14.72
N GLY A 223 13.07 -15.45 15.54
CA GLY A 223 14.13 -16.47 15.56
C GLY A 223 15.27 -16.29 16.58
N ARG A 224 15.27 -15.24 17.42
CA ARG A 224 16.32 -15.02 18.45
C ARG A 224 15.78 -14.63 19.83
N THR A 225 14.76 -15.33 20.32
CA THR A 225 14.51 -15.36 21.77
C THR A 225 15.48 -16.37 22.38
N GLY A 226 16.46 -15.85 23.14
CA GLY A 226 17.21 -16.48 24.24
C GLY A 226 17.46 -17.98 24.18
#